data_AF-A0A965TXI0-F1
#
_entry.id   AF-A0A965TXI0-F1
#
_cell.length_a   1.000
_cell.length_b   1.000
_cell.length_c   1.000
_cell.angle_alpha   90.00
_cell.angle_beta   90.00
_cell.angle_gamma   90.00
#
_symmetry.space_group_name_H-M   'P 1'
#
loop_
_entity.id
_entity.type
_entity.pdbx_description
1 polymer ?
#
loop_
_entity_poly.entity_id
_entity_poly.type
_entity_poly.pdbx_seq_one_letter_code
_entity_poly.pdbx_strand_id
1 'polypeptide(L)'
;MNRDQVFVKKRDKFDVVSTSLCQRIEKALHIKVTGVVYALYEIEGLGSEELAYFENEILADPITDEITHSIETSKGTTLAYTFLAGHFDQRAYYALQAGKLILENSKDFTIRSSTVIVFDAIIPTDVLDKIRTFLINRVDTRERGLAFEEMPIPTEKHIKDVSNLKEFTPLELKTLKEELALTMNIETLIYIQSYYKEHNKQ
;
A
#
# COMPACT_ATOMS: atom_id res chain seq x y z
N MET A 1 -22.20 2.48 3.90
CA MET A 1 -21.02 1.90 4.55
C MET A 1 -20.31 3.03 5.26
N ASN A 2 -19.94 2.87 6.52
CA ASN A 2 -19.19 3.90 7.25
C ASN A 2 -17.75 3.92 6.72
N ARG A 3 -17.22 5.12 6.47
CA ARG A 3 -15.88 5.38 5.94
C ARG A 3 -15.18 6.34 6.87
N ASP A 4 -14.03 5.92 7.38
CA ASP A 4 -13.31 6.63 8.41
C ASP A 4 -11.85 6.80 8.03
N GLN A 5 -11.32 8.00 8.28
CA GLN A 5 -9.91 8.33 8.09
C GLN A 5 -9.30 8.63 9.46
N VAL A 6 -8.32 7.81 9.83
CA VAL A 6 -7.64 7.90 11.13
C VAL A 6 -6.19 8.22 10.88
N PHE A 7 -5.72 9.34 11.40
CA PHE A 7 -4.32 9.75 11.37
C PHE A 7 -3.70 9.46 12.73
N VAL A 8 -2.60 8.72 12.71
CA VAL A 8 -1.81 8.41 13.90
C VAL A 8 -0.41 8.99 13.73
N LYS A 9 0.01 9.83 14.67
CA LYS A 9 1.40 10.31 14.76
C LYS A 9 1.99 9.94 16.12
N LYS A 10 3.32 9.92 16.20
CA LYS A 10 4.02 9.88 17.49
C LYS A 10 3.85 11.24 18.17
N ARG A 11 3.70 11.23 19.49
CA ARG A 11 3.77 12.47 20.30
C ARG A 11 5.18 13.05 20.20
N ASP A 12 5.31 14.36 20.35
CA ASP A 12 6.56 15.11 20.09
C ASP A 12 7.80 14.52 20.79
N LYS A 13 7.66 14.05 22.04
CA LYS A 13 8.76 13.45 22.81
C LYS A 13 9.23 12.09 22.26
N PHE A 14 8.40 11.41 21.47
CA PHE A 14 8.63 10.08 20.90
C PHE A 14 8.74 10.11 19.37
N ASP A 15 8.69 11.28 18.73
CA ASP A 15 8.63 11.41 17.27
C ASP A 15 10.00 11.26 16.58
N VAL A 16 10.60 10.09 16.83
CA VAL A 16 11.81 9.63 16.15
C VAL A 16 11.53 9.35 14.67
N VAL A 17 10.29 9.00 14.32
CA VAL A 17 9.90 8.69 12.94
C VAL A 17 10.05 9.92 12.05
N SER A 18 9.46 11.05 12.43
CA SER A 18 9.56 12.29 11.66
C SER A 18 10.99 12.83 11.63
N THR A 19 11.66 12.80 12.80
CA THR A 19 13.05 13.26 12.91
C THR A 19 13.98 12.45 12.02
N SER A 20 13.87 11.12 12.03
CA SER A 20 14.67 10.20 11.22
C SER A 20 14.40 10.37 9.73
N LEU A 21 13.13 10.55 9.34
CA LEU A 21 12.77 10.80 7.95
C LEU A 21 13.40 12.10 7.43
N CYS A 22 13.28 13.20 8.18
CA CYS A 22 13.86 14.49 7.82
C CYS A 22 15.39 14.41 7.70
N GLN A 23 16.05 13.73 8.65
CA GLN A 23 17.50 13.50 8.59
C GLN A 23 17.92 12.66 7.37
N ARG A 24 17.12 11.67 6.98
CA ARG A 24 17.38 10.87 5.77
C ARG A 24 17.27 11.72 4.50
N ILE A 25 16.27 12.59 4.42
CA ILE A 25 16.10 13.53 3.31
C ILE A 25 17.30 14.49 3.24
N GLU A 26 17.69 15.07 4.38
CA GLU A 26 18.84 15.99 4.45
C GLU A 26 20.14 15.32 4.04
N LYS A 27 20.41 14.10 4.53
CA LYS A 27 21.63 13.35 4.17
C LYS A 27 21.68 12.94 2.70
N ALA A 28 20.55 12.52 2.13
CA ALA A 28 20.52 12.00 0.76
C ALA A 28 20.45 13.10 -0.30
N LEU A 29 19.73 14.18 -0.01
CA LEU A 29 19.42 15.21 -1.01
C LEU A 29 20.06 16.57 -0.71
N HIS A 30 20.73 16.73 0.44
CA HIS A 30 21.26 18.00 0.93
C HIS A 30 20.17 19.09 1.06
N ILE A 31 18.94 18.66 1.34
CA ILE A 31 17.77 19.52 1.52
C ILE A 31 17.33 19.44 2.98
N LYS A 32 17.41 20.55 3.70
CA LYS A 32 16.98 20.63 5.09
C LYS A 32 15.48 20.87 5.16
N VAL A 33 14.75 19.94 5.78
CA VAL A 33 13.30 20.02 6.01
C VAL A 33 12.98 19.61 7.45
N THR A 34 11.85 20.10 7.94
CA THR A 34 11.20 19.64 9.16
C THR A 34 9.72 19.41 8.87
N GLY A 35 9.09 18.55 9.66
CA GLY A 35 7.70 18.19 9.48
C GLY A 35 7.31 17.02 10.36
N VAL A 36 6.03 16.64 10.26
CA VAL A 36 5.42 15.56 11.03
C VAL A 36 4.94 14.46 10.09
N VAL A 37 5.19 13.22 10.49
CA VAL A 37 4.76 12.00 9.78
C VAL A 37 3.55 11.39 10.46
N TYR A 38 2.52 11.13 9.67
CA TYR A 38 1.31 10.44 10.08
C TYR A 38 1.21 9.10 9.35
N ALA A 39 0.83 8.07 10.08
CA ALA A 39 0.18 6.89 9.52
C ALA A 39 -1.29 7.22 9.28
N LEU A 40 -1.73 7.22 8.03
CA LEU A 40 -3.15 7.36 7.68
C LEU A 40 -3.73 5.96 7.48
N TYR A 41 -4.78 5.65 8.23
CA TYR A 41 -5.60 4.46 8.05
C TYR A 41 -6.94 4.86 7.47
N GLU A 42 -7.32 4.23 6.36
CA GLU A 42 -8.65 4.36 5.77
C GLU A 42 -9.39 3.06 6.03
N ILE A 43 -10.48 3.17 6.79
CA ILE A 43 -11.24 2.03 7.28
C ILE A 43 -12.65 2.14 6.73
N GLU A 44 -13.20 1.01 6.27
CA GLU A 44 -14.58 0.92 5.82
C GLU A 44 -15.24 -0.30 6.46
N GLY A 45 -16.47 -0.13 6.96
CA GLY A 45 -17.29 -1.22 7.48
C GLY A 45 -17.34 -1.38 9.00
N LEU A 46 -16.68 -0.52 9.78
CA LEU A 46 -16.80 -0.49 11.24
C LEU A 46 -17.91 0.47 11.72
N GLY A 47 -18.62 0.08 12.77
CA GLY A 47 -19.48 0.98 13.54
C GLY A 47 -18.66 1.93 14.42
N SER A 48 -19.25 3.03 14.91
CA SER A 48 -18.51 4.06 15.66
C SER A 48 -17.90 3.54 16.97
N GLU A 49 -18.60 2.67 17.71
CA GLU A 49 -18.06 2.05 18.93
C GLU A 49 -16.91 1.07 18.63
N GLU A 50 -17.08 0.25 17.59
CA GLU A 50 -16.06 -0.70 17.11
C GLU A 50 -14.81 0.05 16.62
N LEU A 51 -14.98 1.15 15.89
CA LEU A 51 -13.91 2.00 15.42
C LEU A 51 -13.13 2.62 16.59
N ALA A 52 -13.81 3.21 17.57
CA ALA A 52 -13.17 3.80 18.73
C ALA A 52 -12.34 2.78 19.52
N TYR A 53 -12.84 1.55 19.65
CA TYR A 53 -12.09 0.46 20.28
C TYR A 53 -10.88 0.04 19.42
N PHE A 54 -11.08 -0.14 18.12
CA PHE A 54 -10.03 -0.50 17.17
C PHE A 54 -8.89 0.52 17.10
N GLU A 55 -9.23 1.82 17.13
CA GLU A 55 -8.26 2.92 17.15
C GLU A 55 -7.34 2.86 18.38
N ASN A 56 -7.91 2.68 19.57
CA ASN A 56 -7.16 2.72 20.82
C ASN A 56 -6.37 1.44 21.13
N GLU A 57 -6.89 0.28 20.72
CA GLU A 57 -6.27 -1.01 21.04
C GLU A 57 -5.31 -1.52 19.95
N ILE A 58 -5.51 -1.11 18.68
CA ILE A 58 -4.74 -1.66 17.55
C ILE A 58 -3.91 -0.61 16.83
N LEU A 59 -4.48 0.55 16.51
CA LEU A 59 -3.82 1.50 15.59
C LEU A 59 -2.73 2.33 16.25
N ALA A 60 -2.82 2.53 17.56
CA ALA A 60 -1.98 3.45 18.30
C ALA A 60 -1.64 2.92 19.69
N ASP A 61 -0.44 3.24 20.17
CA ASP A 61 -0.08 3.06 21.57
C ASP A 61 -0.53 4.29 22.38
N PRO A 62 -1.37 4.14 23.44
CA PRO A 62 -1.93 5.26 24.18
C PRO A 62 -0.91 6.20 24.84
N ILE A 63 0.31 5.72 25.09
CA ILE A 63 1.38 6.48 25.75
C ILE A 63 2.18 7.27 24.73
N THR A 64 2.52 6.65 23.61
CA THR A 64 3.47 7.21 22.63
C THR A 64 2.84 7.86 21.42
N ASP A 65 1.58 7.53 21.12
CA ASP A 65 0.88 7.99 19.93
C ASP A 65 -0.24 9.00 20.23
N GLU A 66 -0.66 9.67 19.18
CA GLU A 66 -1.77 10.60 19.14
C GLU A 66 -2.63 10.28 17.90
N ILE A 67 -3.94 10.10 18.14
CA ILE A 67 -4.93 9.79 17.11
C ILE A 67 -5.72 11.07 16.80
N THR A 68 -5.96 11.32 15.51
CA THR A 68 -6.85 12.40 15.04
C THR A 68 -7.55 11.99 13.75
N HIS A 69 -8.76 12.51 13.52
CA HIS A 69 -9.53 12.28 12.28
C HIS A 69 -9.31 13.39 11.25
N SER A 70 -8.54 14.42 11.60
CA SER A 70 -8.17 15.50 10.69
C SER A 70 -6.79 16.05 11.03
N ILE A 71 -6.08 16.50 10.00
CA ILE A 71 -4.75 17.11 10.15
C ILE A 71 -4.76 18.51 9.54
N GLU A 72 -4.02 19.42 10.16
CA GLU A 72 -3.84 20.77 9.65
C GLU A 72 -2.74 20.77 8.58
N THR A 73 -3.14 21.01 7.32
CA THR A 73 -2.22 21.06 6.17
C THR A 73 -1.85 22.48 5.76
N SER A 74 -2.43 23.49 6.40
CA SER A 74 -2.18 24.92 6.10
C SER A 74 -0.76 25.36 6.44
N LYS A 75 -0.07 24.64 7.34
CA LYS A 75 1.26 25.00 7.85
C LYS A 75 2.38 24.82 6.84
N GLY A 76 2.17 24.04 5.78
CA GLY A 76 3.18 23.86 4.74
C GLY A 76 2.80 22.85 3.68
N THR A 77 3.80 22.37 2.95
CA THR A 77 3.56 21.39 1.88
C THR A 77 3.24 20.02 2.47
N THR A 78 2.25 19.33 1.90
CA THR A 78 1.91 17.95 2.28
C THR A 78 2.29 16.99 1.17
N LEU A 79 2.89 15.86 1.53
CA LEU A 79 3.19 14.74 0.63
C LEU A 79 2.62 13.45 1.23
N ALA A 80 1.80 12.73 0.47
CA ALA A 80 1.24 11.46 0.89
C ALA A 80 1.50 10.37 -0.14
N TYR A 81 1.81 9.16 0.33
CA TYR A 81 2.03 8.00 -0.52
C TYR A 81 1.46 6.73 0.10
N THR A 82 1.07 5.79 -0.75
CA THR A 82 0.48 4.50 -0.37
C THR A 82 1.02 3.38 -1.25
N PHE A 83 0.77 2.14 -0.86
CA PHE A 83 1.10 0.97 -1.65
C PHE A 83 0.23 0.88 -2.91
N LEU A 84 0.81 0.38 -3.99
CA LEU A 84 0.08 0.05 -5.20
C LEU A 84 -0.89 -1.12 -4.96
N ALA A 85 -1.98 -1.15 -5.74
CA ALA A 85 -2.92 -2.25 -5.68
C ALA A 85 -2.21 -3.60 -5.93
N GLY A 86 -2.50 -4.60 -5.10
CA GLY A 86 -1.88 -5.92 -5.17
C GLY A 86 -0.48 -6.02 -4.55
N HIS A 87 0.09 -4.91 -4.07
CA HIS A 87 1.31 -4.95 -3.25
C HIS A 87 0.94 -5.14 -1.77
N PHE A 88 1.82 -5.82 -1.04
CA PHE A 88 1.56 -6.18 0.33
C PHE A 88 1.74 -4.97 1.26
N ASP A 89 0.62 -4.43 1.74
CA ASP A 89 0.61 -3.47 2.84
C ASP A 89 0.66 -4.23 4.18
N GLN A 90 1.87 -4.40 4.70
CA GLN A 90 2.12 -5.11 5.96
C GLN A 90 1.40 -4.46 7.16
N ARG A 91 1.35 -3.11 7.19
CA ARG A 91 0.77 -2.36 8.31
C ARG A 91 -0.74 -2.54 8.34
N ALA A 92 -1.41 -2.36 7.20
CA ALA A 92 -2.84 -2.61 7.09
C ALA A 92 -3.18 -4.09 7.35
N TYR A 93 -2.35 -5.02 6.84
CA TYR A 93 -2.58 -6.44 7.02
C TYR A 93 -2.59 -6.84 8.50
N TYR A 94 -1.60 -6.43 9.30
CA TYR A 94 -1.58 -6.78 10.72
C TYR A 94 -2.70 -6.11 11.51
N ALA A 95 -3.03 -4.86 11.19
CA ALA A 95 -4.17 -4.19 11.81
C ALA A 95 -5.49 -4.91 11.50
N LEU A 96 -5.69 -5.36 10.25
CA LEU A 96 -6.84 -6.18 9.85
C LEU A 96 -6.90 -7.49 10.64
N GLN A 97 -5.78 -8.22 10.74
CA GLN A 97 -5.74 -9.49 11.47
C GLN A 97 -6.02 -9.29 12.96
N ALA A 98 -5.43 -8.27 13.58
CA ALA A 98 -5.69 -7.94 14.98
C ALA A 98 -7.16 -7.57 15.20
N GLY A 99 -7.74 -6.75 14.32
CA GLY A 99 -9.15 -6.36 14.41
C GLY A 99 -10.10 -7.55 14.31
N LYS A 100 -9.82 -8.48 13.39
CA LYS A 100 -10.60 -9.71 13.25
C LYS A 100 -10.57 -10.61 14.48
N LEU A 101 -9.55 -10.49 15.33
CA LEU A 101 -9.44 -11.27 16.56
C LEU A 101 -10.19 -10.63 17.73
N ILE A 102 -10.20 -9.30 17.83
CA ILE A 102 -10.73 -8.59 19.01
C ILE A 102 -12.15 -8.03 18.81
N LEU A 103 -12.59 -7.82 17.58
CA LEU A 103 -13.93 -7.33 17.29
C LEU A 103 -14.90 -8.52 17.24
N GLU A 104 -15.81 -8.59 18.22
CA GLU A 104 -16.86 -9.61 18.25
C GLU A 104 -17.84 -9.39 17.08
N ASN A 105 -18.13 -10.47 16.34
CA ASN A 105 -18.79 -10.51 15.03
C ASN A 105 -17.89 -10.06 13.86
N SER A 106 -17.52 -11.06 13.06
CA SER A 106 -16.81 -11.00 11.79
C SER A 106 -17.55 -10.16 10.74
N LYS A 107 -17.67 -8.85 10.95
CA LYS A 107 -18.01 -7.95 9.86
C LYS A 107 -16.78 -7.84 8.97
N ASP A 108 -17.01 -7.98 7.67
CA ASP A 108 -16.01 -7.67 6.67
C ASP A 108 -15.75 -6.16 6.70
N PHE A 109 -14.74 -5.76 7.46
CA PHE A 109 -14.16 -4.43 7.37
C PHE A 109 -12.89 -4.48 6.53
N THR A 110 -12.61 -3.38 5.87
CA THR A 110 -11.40 -3.20 5.10
C THR A 110 -10.55 -2.10 5.69
N ILE A 111 -9.25 -2.24 5.59
CA ILE A 111 -8.30 -1.23 6.04
C ILE A 111 -7.18 -1.09 5.01
N ARG A 112 -6.80 0.15 4.72
CA ARG A 112 -5.60 0.50 3.96
C ARG A 112 -4.76 1.45 4.78
N SER A 113 -3.43 1.38 4.62
CA SER A 113 -2.53 2.35 5.22
C SER A 113 -1.82 3.21 4.17
N SER A 114 -1.51 4.44 4.58
CA SER A 114 -0.73 5.40 3.83
C SER A 114 0.23 6.12 4.77
N THR A 115 1.30 6.68 4.21
CA THR A 115 2.16 7.62 4.93
C THR A 115 1.85 9.03 4.46
N VAL A 116 1.62 9.94 5.39
CA VAL A 116 1.38 11.37 5.14
C VAL A 116 2.45 12.17 5.85
N ILE A 117 3.07 13.11 5.15
CA ILE A 117 4.11 14.00 5.68
C ILE A 117 3.60 15.42 5.52
N VAL A 118 3.51 16.15 6.63
CA VAL A 118 3.20 17.58 6.63
C VAL A 118 4.48 18.32 6.98
N PHE A 119 5.05 19.03 6.01
CA PHE A 119 6.24 19.86 6.22
C PHE A 119 5.87 21.16 6.93
N ASP A 120 6.77 21.68 7.78
CA ASP A 120 6.55 22.93 8.53
C ASP A 120 6.71 24.19 7.67
N ALA A 121 7.02 24.02 6.39
CA ALA A 121 7.23 25.10 5.44
C ALA A 121 6.66 24.74 4.06
N ILE A 122 6.42 25.78 3.25
CA ILE A 122 6.13 25.60 1.84
C ILE A 122 7.41 25.21 1.12
N ILE A 123 7.41 24.01 0.55
CA ILE A 123 8.52 23.46 -0.22
C ILE A 123 8.31 23.81 -1.71
N PRO A 124 9.31 24.45 -2.36
CA PRO A 124 9.27 24.70 -3.80
C PRO A 124 9.04 23.41 -4.60
N THR A 125 8.32 23.50 -5.72
CA THR A 125 7.92 22.32 -6.50
C THR A 125 9.11 21.49 -6.97
N ASP A 126 10.19 22.12 -7.41
CA ASP A 126 11.42 21.45 -7.84
C ASP A 126 12.12 20.68 -6.71
N VAL A 127 12.06 21.21 -5.49
CA VAL A 127 12.58 20.57 -4.28
C VAL A 127 11.67 19.41 -3.87
N LEU A 128 10.36 19.62 -3.92
CA LEU A 128 9.35 18.60 -3.60
C LEU A 128 9.45 17.41 -4.57
N ASP A 129 9.72 17.64 -5.85
CA ASP A 129 9.89 16.59 -6.86
C ASP A 129 11.07 15.65 -6.53
N LYS A 130 12.17 16.22 -6.02
CA LYS A 130 13.33 15.44 -5.55
C LYS A 130 12.98 14.59 -4.33
N ILE A 131 12.28 15.18 -3.35
CA ILE A 131 11.82 14.48 -2.15
C ILE A 131 10.84 13.36 -2.54
N ARG A 132 9.90 13.64 -3.44
CA ARG A 132 8.92 12.67 -3.96
C ARG A 132 9.62 11.48 -4.59
N THR A 133 10.58 11.72 -5.48
CA THR A 133 11.33 10.65 -6.16
C THR A 133 12.16 9.82 -5.17
N PHE A 134 12.65 10.43 -4.09
CA PHE A 134 13.40 9.74 -3.05
C PHE A 134 12.51 8.87 -2.14
N LEU A 135 11.30 9.32 -1.82
CA LEU A 135 10.41 8.63 -0.88
C LEU A 135 9.47 7.61 -1.55
N ILE A 136 9.06 7.86 -2.79
CA ILE A 136 8.09 7.04 -3.51
C ILE A 136 8.82 6.09 -4.44
N ASN A 137 8.80 4.80 -4.10
CA ASN A 137 9.32 3.74 -4.94
C ASN A 137 8.28 3.38 -6.00
N ARG A 138 8.57 3.65 -7.28
CA ARG A 138 7.65 3.35 -8.40
C ARG A 138 7.26 1.88 -8.52
N VAL A 139 8.03 0.96 -7.93
CA VAL A 139 7.72 -0.47 -7.93
C VAL A 139 6.56 -0.76 -7.00
N ASP A 140 6.55 -0.19 -5.79
CA ASP A 140 5.66 -0.64 -4.72
C ASP A 140 4.67 0.43 -4.24
N THR A 141 5.01 1.71 -4.40
CA THR A 141 4.25 2.82 -3.85
C THR A 141 3.94 3.89 -4.90
N ARG A 142 2.87 4.65 -4.65
CA ARG A 142 2.48 5.80 -5.45
C ARG A 142 2.12 6.99 -4.57
N GLU A 143 2.20 8.18 -5.15
CA GLU A 143 1.64 9.37 -4.55
C GLU A 143 0.11 9.29 -4.53
N ARG A 144 -0.49 9.94 -3.53
CA ARG A 144 -1.93 10.08 -3.40
C ARG A 144 -2.30 11.40 -2.74
N GLY A 145 -3.57 11.80 -2.86
CA GLY A 145 -4.13 12.90 -2.08
C GLY A 145 -4.46 12.48 -0.64
N LEU A 146 -5.16 13.35 0.09
CA LEU A 146 -5.67 13.03 1.44
C LEU A 146 -7.12 12.54 1.44
N ALA A 147 -7.86 12.75 0.36
CA ALA A 147 -9.24 12.29 0.25
C ALA A 147 -9.31 10.76 0.38
N PHE A 148 -10.40 10.25 0.96
CA PHE A 148 -10.64 8.82 1.03
C PHE A 148 -10.63 8.21 -0.39
N GLU A 149 -9.81 7.18 -0.63
CA GLU A 149 -9.95 6.38 -1.87
C GLU A 149 -10.41 4.95 -1.51
N GLU A 150 -11.40 4.46 -2.23
CA GLU A 150 -11.92 3.10 -2.05
C GLU A 150 -10.85 2.05 -2.34
N MET A 151 -10.93 0.89 -1.66
CA MET A 151 -10.04 -0.21 -1.97
C MET A 151 -10.25 -0.65 -3.42
N PRO A 152 -9.18 -0.76 -4.22
CA PRO A 152 -9.30 -1.30 -5.56
C PRO A 152 -9.82 -2.73 -5.44
N ILE A 153 -11.01 -2.95 -6.01
CA ILE A 153 -11.59 -4.28 -6.14
C ILE A 153 -10.56 -5.11 -6.94
N PRO A 154 -10.10 -6.27 -6.44
CA PRO A 154 -9.30 -7.16 -7.25
C PRO A 154 -10.10 -7.44 -8.52
N THR A 155 -9.67 -6.89 -9.65
CA THR A 155 -10.22 -7.30 -10.93
C THR A 155 -9.93 -8.79 -11.02
N GLU A 156 -10.97 -9.61 -11.19
CA GLU A 156 -10.77 -11.00 -11.54
C GLU A 156 -9.84 -11.01 -12.75
N LYS A 157 -8.58 -11.40 -12.53
CA LYS A 157 -7.68 -11.63 -13.64
C LYS A 157 -8.31 -12.79 -14.38
N HIS A 158 -8.89 -12.52 -15.55
CA HIS A 158 -9.31 -13.56 -16.46
C HIS A 158 -8.09 -14.46 -16.69
N ILE A 159 -8.10 -15.62 -16.06
CA ILE A 159 -7.10 -16.65 -16.28
C ILE A 159 -7.34 -17.09 -17.72
N LYS A 160 -6.35 -16.86 -18.58
CA LYS A 160 -6.44 -17.32 -19.96
C LYS A 160 -6.58 -18.83 -19.92
N ASP A 161 -7.67 -19.33 -20.48
CA ASP A 161 -7.86 -20.76 -20.64
C ASP A 161 -6.78 -21.30 -21.59
N VAL A 162 -5.97 -22.22 -21.08
CA VAL A 162 -4.91 -22.91 -21.80
C VAL A 162 -5.11 -24.43 -21.71
N SER A 163 -6.34 -24.89 -21.52
CA SER A 163 -6.69 -26.32 -21.42
C SER A 163 -6.24 -27.13 -22.65
N ASN A 164 -6.10 -26.48 -23.80
CA ASN A 164 -5.59 -27.04 -25.05
C ASN A 164 -4.07 -26.83 -25.25
N LEU A 165 -3.30 -26.51 -24.20
CA LEU A 165 -1.83 -26.31 -24.27
C LEU A 165 -1.13 -27.47 -24.98
N LYS A 166 -1.60 -28.71 -24.80
CA LYS A 166 -1.05 -29.91 -25.46
C LYS A 166 -1.15 -29.85 -26.99
N GLU A 167 -2.11 -29.12 -27.53
CA GLU A 167 -2.37 -29.06 -28.97
C GLU A 167 -1.68 -27.87 -29.63
N PHE A 168 -1.07 -26.97 -28.84
CA PHE A 168 -0.45 -25.76 -29.37
C PHE A 168 0.72 -26.10 -30.29
N THR A 169 0.72 -25.45 -31.46
CA THR A 169 1.84 -25.38 -32.37
C THR A 169 2.98 -24.53 -31.77
N PRO A 170 4.22 -24.63 -32.29
CA PRO A 170 5.32 -23.77 -31.85
C PRO A 170 5.03 -22.27 -31.99
N LEU A 171 4.22 -21.89 -32.99
CA LEU A 171 3.80 -20.51 -33.19
C LEU A 171 2.82 -20.06 -32.10
N GLU A 172 1.82 -20.88 -31.78
CA GLU A 172 0.85 -20.61 -30.70
C GLU A 172 1.52 -20.55 -29.32
N LEU A 173 2.53 -21.38 -29.07
CA LEU A 173 3.36 -21.31 -27.85
C LEU A 173 4.11 -19.97 -27.76
N LYS A 174 4.65 -19.48 -28.88
CA LYS A 174 5.33 -18.18 -28.91
C LYS A 174 4.35 -17.02 -28.69
N THR A 175 3.19 -17.06 -29.34
CA THR A 175 2.11 -16.08 -29.15
C THR A 175 1.64 -16.08 -27.69
N LEU A 176 1.42 -17.26 -27.09
CA LEU A 176 1.03 -17.38 -25.68
C LEU A 176 2.05 -16.73 -24.74
N LYS A 177 3.34 -16.95 -25.00
CA LYS A 177 4.43 -16.34 -24.21
C LYS A 177 4.38 -14.82 -24.28
N GLU A 178 4.14 -14.25 -25.45
CA GLU A 178 4.06 -12.80 -25.67
C GLU A 178 2.79 -12.21 -25.03
N GLU A 179 1.63 -12.82 -25.25
CA GLU A 179 0.33 -12.39 -24.70
C GLU A 179 0.30 -12.41 -23.17
N LEU A 180 0.87 -13.44 -22.55
CA LEU A 180 0.96 -13.56 -21.09
C LEU A 180 2.20 -12.87 -20.51
N ALA A 181 3.00 -12.20 -21.36
CA ALA A 181 4.25 -11.55 -20.98
C ALA A 181 5.18 -12.44 -20.12
N LEU A 182 5.23 -13.74 -20.44
CA LEU A 182 5.99 -14.71 -19.66
C LEU A 182 7.49 -14.45 -19.79
N THR A 183 8.17 -14.35 -18.65
CA THR A 183 9.62 -14.15 -18.57
C THR A 183 10.43 -15.43 -18.83
N MET A 184 9.79 -16.60 -18.83
CA MET A 184 10.45 -17.88 -19.12
C MET A 184 10.84 -18.04 -20.59
N ASN A 185 11.86 -18.85 -20.86
CA ASN A 185 12.30 -19.16 -22.23
C ASN A 185 11.28 -20.04 -22.97
N ILE A 186 11.28 -19.97 -24.30
CA ILE A 186 10.38 -20.79 -25.14
C ILE A 186 10.65 -22.30 -24.95
N GLU A 187 11.90 -22.69 -24.71
CA GLU A 187 12.28 -24.08 -24.43
C GLU A 187 11.63 -24.61 -23.14
N THR A 188 11.55 -23.77 -22.10
CA THR A 188 10.84 -24.09 -20.86
C THR A 188 9.35 -24.31 -21.12
N LEU A 189 8.75 -23.49 -21.97
CA LEU A 189 7.34 -23.62 -22.33
C LEU A 189 7.07 -24.91 -23.14
N ILE A 190 7.98 -25.29 -24.05
CA ILE A 190 7.94 -26.56 -24.80
C ILE A 190 8.09 -27.75 -23.85
N TYR A 191 8.98 -27.66 -22.87
CA TYR A 191 9.15 -28.70 -21.85
C TYR A 191 7.87 -28.87 -21.02
N ILE A 192 7.24 -27.78 -20.59
CA ILE A 192 5.94 -27.82 -19.88
C ILE A 192 4.88 -28.48 -20.76
N GLN A 193 4.76 -28.09 -22.04
CA GLN A 193 3.81 -28.74 -22.96
C GLN A 193 4.06 -30.25 -23.08
N SER A 194 5.32 -30.66 -23.25
CA SER A 194 5.71 -32.07 -23.38
C SER A 194 5.40 -32.86 -22.11
N TYR A 195 5.69 -32.27 -20.94
CA TYR A 195 5.35 -32.85 -19.65
C TYR A 195 3.84 -33.10 -19.50
N TYR A 196 3.00 -32.14 -19.90
CA TYR A 196 1.54 -32.27 -19.86
C TYR A 196 1.01 -33.31 -20.88
N LYS A 197 1.65 -33.44 -22.05
CA LYS A 197 1.36 -34.50 -23.04
C LYS A 197 1.67 -35.89 -22.46
N GLU A 198 2.86 -36.07 -21.88
CA GLU A 198 3.31 -37.36 -21.35
C GLU A 198 2.51 -37.81 -20.12
N HIS A 199 2.14 -36.88 -19.24
CA HIS A 199 1.46 -37.20 -17.98
C HIS A 199 -0.07 -37.06 -18.05
N ASN A 200 -0.64 -36.80 -19.22
CA ASN A 200 -2.08 -36.60 -19.44
C ASN A 200 -2.76 -35.58 -18.51
N LYS A 201 -2.01 -34.62 -17.96
CA LYS A 201 -2.55 -33.58 -17.06
C LYS A 201 -3.33 -32.52 -17.84
N GLN A 202 -4.44 -32.01 -17.30
CA GLN A 202 -5.13 -30.84 -17.84
C GLN A 202 -4.51 -29.55 -17.31
#